data_AF-A0A2T4AX15-F1
#
_entry.id   AF-A0A2T4AX15-F1
#
_cell.length_a   1.000
_cell.length_b   1.000
_cell.length_c   1.000
_cell.angle_alpha   90.00
_cell.angle_beta   90.00
_cell.angle_gamma   90.00
#
_symmetry.space_group_name_H-M   'P 1'
#
loop_
_entity.id
_entity.type
_entity.pdbx_description
1 polymer ?
#
loop_
_entity_poly.entity_id
_entity_poly.type
_entity_poly.pdbx_seq_one_letter_code
_entity_poly.pdbx_strand_id
1 'polypeptide(L)'
;MTTPTLDLLVLTFNCAAKLVNVPEFARHLRTALERDAADLPEVVVLSLQEVAPLKYAFIGDYFLKQYLERFGEALNLAASRHSQTGYDEDASATASSTSALPLAHTSRSGRGKNHFTLIRALNVGYTAIMLFARHPDRLSNIQQAEVGFGAAEMGNKGAVGLRALYEAGGGESTELTFVATHLAAMEWNLPRRNANWGAIMRGLTFENPEEVLSRMRRDAASRSESLSASEEGDASEQARLLREEHHEQDLRLQQQFHNLSVFKPSSHLFVAGDLNYRISTTSPTPYSAFPNLDPGSENYYTHFLHLDQLTRERLAGRTLHGMSECPVTFPPTYKYVVDPKTPPAGDDIDGPVDEVKWVFAPHRYPGWTDRILFLELPPWVDAKMRVRAYDALPVMRTSDHRPVFLRVDVPLVSPAELAPPAAVRDSGGVDPRVRLPVEIDPEAWERRVAARRREIAAGWAMFLWSTRQGALILGTLLAATAGGYWLYQRSSA
;
A
#
# COMPACT_ATOMS: atom_id res chain seq x y z
N MET A 1 -23.47 1.04 23.85
CA MET A 1 -23.84 1.11 22.42
C MET A 1 -22.63 0.63 21.63
N THR A 2 -22.81 -0.24 20.64
CA THR A 2 -21.69 -0.72 19.81
C THR A 2 -21.24 0.40 18.88
N THR A 3 -19.97 0.80 18.94
CA THR A 3 -19.41 1.81 18.03
C THR A 3 -19.61 1.36 16.59
N PRO A 4 -20.16 2.19 15.69
CA PRO A 4 -20.31 1.83 14.29
C PRO A 4 -18.93 1.59 13.66
N THR A 5 -18.88 0.74 12.63
CA THR A 5 -17.62 0.30 12.02
C THR A 5 -17.67 0.37 10.49
N LEU A 6 -16.52 0.65 9.88
CA LEU A 6 -16.25 0.51 8.46
C LEU A 6 -15.70 -0.89 8.15
N ASP A 7 -16.28 -1.61 7.19
CA ASP A 7 -15.70 -2.87 6.67
C ASP A 7 -14.62 -2.56 5.62
N LEU A 8 -13.37 -2.80 6.00
CA LEU A 8 -12.18 -2.51 5.20
C LEU A 8 -11.48 -3.81 4.77
N LEU A 9 -11.17 -3.90 3.47
CA LEU A 9 -10.27 -4.91 2.92
C LEU A 9 -8.96 -4.27 2.47
N VAL A 10 -7.83 -4.68 3.06
CA VAL A 10 -6.49 -4.33 2.60
C VAL A 10 -5.86 -5.57 1.99
N LEU A 11 -5.32 -5.48 0.78
CA LEU A 11 -4.62 -6.56 0.10
C LEU A 11 -3.26 -6.09 -0.36
N THR A 12 -2.23 -6.90 -0.21
CA THR A 12 -0.91 -6.67 -0.78
C THR A 12 -0.48 -7.78 -1.72
N PHE A 13 0.17 -7.40 -2.83
CA PHE A 13 0.66 -8.36 -3.82
C PHE A 13 1.86 -7.82 -4.59
N ASN A 14 2.97 -8.58 -4.55
CA ASN A 14 4.06 -8.41 -5.50
C ASN A 14 3.70 -9.08 -6.84
N CYS A 15 3.57 -8.28 -7.89
CA CYS A 15 3.07 -8.68 -9.21
C CYS A 15 4.15 -9.21 -10.15
N ALA A 16 5.42 -9.26 -9.70
CA ALA A 16 6.57 -9.75 -10.47
C ALA A 16 6.72 -9.11 -11.87
N ALA A 17 6.31 -7.84 -12.02
CA ALA A 17 6.31 -7.08 -13.26
C ALA A 17 5.50 -7.72 -14.41
N LYS A 18 4.46 -8.50 -14.09
CA LYS A 18 3.56 -9.14 -15.06
C LYS A 18 2.13 -8.64 -14.96
N LEU A 19 1.41 -8.71 -16.08
CA LEU A 19 -0.03 -8.46 -16.12
C LEU A 19 -0.77 -9.56 -15.37
N VAL A 20 -1.56 -9.19 -14.36
CA VAL A 20 -2.35 -10.14 -13.56
C VAL A 20 -3.48 -10.77 -14.39
N ASN A 21 -3.65 -12.09 -14.38
CA ASN A 21 -4.79 -12.73 -15.05
C ASN A 21 -6.10 -12.36 -14.30
N VAL A 22 -7.01 -11.68 -14.99
CA VAL A 22 -8.23 -11.10 -14.39
C VAL A 22 -9.18 -12.18 -13.84
N PRO A 23 -9.59 -13.20 -14.62
CA PRO A 23 -10.39 -14.31 -14.09
C PRO A 23 -9.74 -15.03 -12.90
N GLU A 24 -8.44 -15.34 -13.00
CA GLU A 24 -7.71 -16.04 -11.95
C GLU A 24 -7.67 -15.24 -10.64
N PHE A 25 -7.32 -13.96 -10.73
CA PHE A 25 -7.25 -13.09 -9.57
C PHE A 25 -8.64 -12.82 -8.97
N ALA A 26 -9.67 -12.60 -9.80
CA ALA A 26 -11.04 -12.41 -9.34
C ALA A 26 -11.54 -13.61 -8.53
N ARG A 27 -11.27 -14.83 -9.00
CA ARG A 27 -11.65 -16.06 -8.30
C ARG A 27 -11.00 -16.18 -6.93
N HIS A 28 -9.71 -15.89 -6.83
CA HIS A 28 -9.01 -15.90 -5.54
C HIS A 28 -9.46 -14.76 -4.62
N LEU A 29 -9.70 -13.58 -5.19
CA LEU A 29 -10.15 -12.40 -4.45
C LEU A 29 -11.54 -12.60 -3.83
N ARG A 30 -12.40 -13.40 -4.46
CA ARG A 30 -13.71 -13.78 -3.91
C ARG A 30 -13.58 -14.36 -2.50
N THR A 31 -12.58 -15.20 -2.23
CA THR A 31 -12.31 -15.74 -0.89
C THR A 31 -12.08 -14.62 0.13
N ALA A 32 -11.39 -13.55 -0.25
CA ALA A 32 -11.19 -12.40 0.65
C ALA A 32 -12.46 -11.55 0.83
N LEU A 33 -13.31 -11.47 -0.19
CA LEU A 33 -14.59 -10.73 -0.16
C LEU A 33 -15.69 -11.47 0.62
N GLU A 34 -15.60 -12.79 0.77
CA GLU A 34 -16.64 -13.62 1.40
C GLU A 34 -16.29 -14.06 2.83
N ARG A 35 -15.00 -14.07 3.18
CA ARG A 35 -14.58 -14.65 4.45
C ARG A 35 -15.09 -13.85 5.65
N ASP A 36 -15.87 -14.53 6.49
CA ASP A 36 -16.49 -14.00 7.72
C ASP A 36 -17.33 -12.73 7.47
N ALA A 37 -18.09 -12.70 6.37
CA ALA A 37 -18.99 -11.58 6.07
C ALA A 37 -20.22 -11.96 5.22
N ALA A 38 -21.29 -11.20 5.43
CA ALA A 38 -22.56 -11.32 4.72
C ALA A 38 -22.69 -10.33 3.53
N ASP A 39 -21.81 -9.34 3.42
CA ASP A 39 -21.84 -8.30 2.38
C ASP A 39 -20.40 -7.98 1.92
N LEU A 40 -20.29 -7.25 0.82
CA LEU A 40 -19.03 -6.73 0.29
C LEU A 40 -18.43 -5.65 1.20
N PRO A 41 -17.09 -5.54 1.29
CA PRO A 41 -16.44 -4.47 2.04
C PRO A 41 -16.81 -3.09 1.48
N GLU A 42 -16.81 -2.08 2.33
CA GLU A 42 -17.15 -0.71 1.93
C GLU A 42 -15.97 -0.01 1.24
N VAL A 43 -14.75 -0.31 1.69
CA VAL A 43 -13.49 0.22 1.16
C VAL A 43 -12.51 -0.92 0.89
N VAL A 44 -11.85 -0.88 -0.27
CA VAL A 44 -10.81 -1.83 -0.66
C VAL A 44 -9.52 -1.08 -1.00
N VAL A 45 -8.41 -1.49 -0.40
CA VAL A 45 -7.08 -0.92 -0.64
C VAL A 45 -6.15 -1.99 -1.17
N LEU A 46 -5.53 -1.76 -2.32
CA LEU A 46 -4.53 -2.64 -2.91
C LEU A 46 -3.14 -2.01 -2.79
N SER A 47 -2.21 -2.69 -2.12
CA SER A 47 -0.79 -2.36 -2.03
C SER A 47 0.02 -3.27 -2.97
N LEU A 48 0.41 -2.75 -4.12
CA LEU A 48 1.02 -3.52 -5.20
C LEU A 48 2.52 -3.22 -5.31
N GLN A 49 3.33 -4.25 -5.50
CA GLN A 49 4.77 -4.13 -5.72
C GLN A 49 5.14 -4.78 -7.05
N GLU A 50 6.19 -4.27 -7.69
CA GLU A 50 6.58 -4.71 -9.03
C GLU A 50 5.40 -4.73 -10.00
N VAL A 51 4.56 -3.69 -9.94
CA VAL A 51 3.28 -3.67 -10.69
C VAL A 51 3.48 -3.79 -12.20
N ALA A 52 4.61 -3.33 -12.71
CA ALA A 52 4.98 -3.36 -14.12
C ALA A 52 6.52 -3.40 -14.26
N PRO A 53 7.04 -3.72 -15.46
CA PRO A 53 8.45 -3.55 -15.77
C PRO A 53 8.95 -2.15 -15.41
N LEU A 54 10.14 -2.08 -14.82
CA LEU A 54 10.68 -0.85 -14.21
C LEU A 54 10.64 0.37 -15.16
N LYS A 55 10.93 0.17 -16.44
CA LYS A 55 10.86 1.20 -17.49
C LYS A 55 9.48 1.85 -17.61
N TYR A 56 8.42 1.05 -17.55
CA TYR A 56 7.05 1.54 -17.63
C TYR A 56 6.64 2.26 -16.35
N ALA A 57 7.01 1.67 -15.22
CA ALA A 57 6.70 2.23 -13.91
C ALA A 57 7.39 3.58 -13.66
N PHE A 58 8.62 3.73 -14.14
CA PHE A 58 9.36 5.00 -14.06
C PHE A 58 8.78 6.08 -14.97
N ILE A 59 8.33 5.74 -16.18
CA ILE A 59 7.67 6.70 -17.08
C ILE A 59 6.32 7.15 -16.50
N GLY A 60 5.49 6.21 -16.02
CA GLY A 60 4.26 6.50 -15.29
C GLY A 60 2.96 6.14 -16.03
N ASP A 61 1.91 6.92 -15.78
CA ASP A 61 0.50 6.58 -15.96
C ASP A 61 0.14 5.90 -17.27
N TYR A 62 0.59 6.44 -18.42
CA TYR A 62 0.24 5.88 -19.73
C TYR A 62 0.59 4.39 -19.85
N PHE A 63 1.79 4.00 -19.40
CA PHE A 63 2.23 2.61 -19.48
C PHE A 63 1.70 1.74 -18.33
N LEU A 64 1.39 2.35 -17.20
CA LEU A 64 0.87 1.66 -16.01
C LEU A 64 -0.62 1.34 -16.08
N LYS A 65 -1.38 2.12 -16.85
CA LYS A 65 -2.84 2.00 -16.98
C LYS A 65 -3.30 0.56 -17.20
N GLN A 66 -2.71 -0.14 -18.19
CA GLN A 66 -3.05 -1.54 -18.51
C GLN A 66 -2.73 -2.54 -17.38
N TYR A 67 -1.82 -2.22 -16.45
CA TYR A 67 -1.50 -3.08 -15.31
C TYR A 67 -2.50 -2.84 -14.18
N LEU A 68 -2.81 -1.58 -13.89
CA LEU A 68 -3.68 -1.17 -12.80
C LEU A 68 -5.17 -1.47 -13.09
N GLU A 69 -5.64 -1.21 -14.31
CA GLU A 69 -7.06 -1.42 -14.67
C GLU A 69 -7.52 -2.87 -14.47
N ARG A 70 -6.63 -3.84 -14.71
CA ARG A 70 -6.92 -5.26 -14.52
C ARG A 70 -7.27 -5.63 -13.07
N PHE A 71 -6.69 -4.93 -12.08
CA PHE A 71 -7.06 -5.14 -10.69
C PHE A 71 -8.48 -4.62 -10.39
N GLY A 72 -8.86 -3.48 -10.97
CA GLY A 72 -10.22 -2.95 -10.86
C GLY A 72 -11.27 -3.82 -11.56
N GLU A 73 -10.92 -4.36 -12.74
CA GLU A 73 -11.73 -5.35 -13.46
C GLU A 73 -11.93 -6.61 -12.61
N ALA A 74 -10.84 -7.18 -12.07
CA ALA A 74 -10.90 -8.39 -11.27
C ALA A 74 -11.69 -8.20 -9.96
N LEU A 75 -11.55 -7.05 -9.30
CA LEU A 75 -12.33 -6.70 -8.11
C LEU A 75 -13.82 -6.64 -8.40
N ASN A 76 -14.22 -5.94 -9.47
CA ASN A 76 -15.64 -5.83 -9.84
C ASN A 76 -16.22 -7.14 -10.36
N LEU A 77 -15.40 -7.95 -11.04
CA LEU A 77 -15.76 -9.29 -11.48
C LEU A 77 -16.03 -10.23 -10.29
N ALA A 78 -15.15 -10.21 -9.28
CA ALA A 78 -15.35 -10.98 -8.04
C ALA A 78 -16.61 -10.52 -7.29
N ALA A 79 -16.81 -9.20 -7.16
CA ALA A 79 -17.95 -8.61 -6.48
C ALA A 79 -19.30 -8.91 -7.15
N SER A 80 -19.34 -8.88 -8.49
CA SER A 80 -20.58 -9.14 -9.24
C SER A 80 -21.11 -10.56 -9.03
N ARG A 81 -20.21 -11.52 -8.80
CA ARG A 81 -20.57 -12.92 -8.57
C ARG A 81 -21.06 -13.17 -7.15
N HIS A 82 -20.48 -12.49 -6.15
CA HIS A 82 -20.98 -12.52 -4.78
C HIS A 82 -22.45 -12.10 -4.69
N SER A 83 -22.85 -11.07 -5.45
CA SER A 83 -24.24 -10.64 -5.50
C SER A 83 -25.16 -11.61 -6.25
N GLN A 84 -24.66 -12.47 -7.14
CA GLN A 84 -25.48 -13.47 -7.85
C GLN A 84 -25.76 -14.70 -6.97
N THR A 85 -24.78 -15.16 -6.18
CA THR A 85 -24.94 -16.31 -5.26
C THR A 85 -26.02 -16.06 -4.18
N GLY A 86 -26.19 -14.81 -3.73
CA GLY A 86 -27.27 -14.45 -2.80
C GLY A 86 -28.68 -14.56 -3.38
N TYR A 87 -28.87 -14.42 -4.70
CA TYR A 87 -30.18 -14.59 -5.35
C TYR A 87 -30.51 -16.06 -5.61
N ASP A 88 -29.52 -16.90 -5.91
CA ASP A 88 -29.74 -18.32 -6.20
C ASP A 88 -30.03 -19.14 -4.92
N GLU A 89 -29.50 -18.77 -3.76
CA GLU A 89 -29.85 -19.42 -2.48
C GLU A 89 -31.30 -19.15 -2.05
N ASP A 90 -31.82 -17.93 -2.26
CA ASP A 90 -33.23 -17.59 -1.99
C ASP A 90 -34.20 -18.24 -3.00
N ALA A 91 -33.79 -18.41 -4.25
CA ALA A 91 -34.58 -19.11 -5.26
C ALA A 91 -34.58 -20.64 -5.07
N SER A 92 -33.48 -21.20 -4.56
CA SER A 92 -33.34 -22.63 -4.23
C SER A 92 -34.26 -23.08 -3.07
N ALA A 93 -34.60 -22.17 -2.14
CA ALA A 93 -35.53 -22.46 -1.05
C ALA A 93 -37.01 -22.61 -1.49
N THR A 94 -37.35 -22.28 -2.74
CA THR A 94 -38.73 -22.30 -3.25
C THR A 94 -38.97 -23.22 -4.46
N ALA A 95 -37.96 -23.95 -4.95
CA ALA A 95 -38.09 -24.76 -6.16
C ALA A 95 -37.83 -26.26 -5.93
N SER A 96 -38.79 -26.94 -5.29
CA SER A 96 -38.97 -28.38 -5.51
C SER A 96 -39.71 -28.60 -6.85
N SER A 97 -39.13 -29.44 -7.71
CA SER A 97 -39.68 -30.02 -8.94
C SER A 97 -39.66 -29.12 -10.20
N THR A 98 -38.74 -29.38 -11.13
CA THR A 98 -38.97 -30.13 -12.38
C THR A 98 -37.80 -29.92 -13.35
N SER A 99 -37.47 -30.99 -14.08
CA SER A 99 -36.39 -31.11 -15.06
C SER A 99 -36.64 -30.32 -16.35
N ALA A 100 -35.61 -29.65 -16.87
CA ALA A 100 -35.11 -29.79 -18.25
C ALA A 100 -34.03 -28.72 -18.56
N LEU A 101 -32.90 -29.16 -19.14
CA LEU A 101 -31.92 -28.29 -19.79
C LEU A 101 -32.51 -27.65 -21.05
N PRO A 102 -32.03 -26.45 -21.43
CA PRO A 102 -31.21 -26.44 -22.63
C PRO A 102 -29.94 -25.56 -22.52
N LEU A 103 -28.86 -26.08 -23.13
CA LEU A 103 -27.66 -25.32 -23.48
C LEU A 103 -28.04 -24.15 -24.38
N ALA A 104 -27.70 -22.93 -23.95
CA ALA A 104 -27.48 -21.79 -24.84
C ALA A 104 -26.32 -20.96 -24.28
N HIS A 105 -25.13 -21.20 -24.83
CA HIS A 105 -24.00 -20.28 -24.71
C HIS A 105 -24.34 -19.00 -25.50
N THR A 106 -24.93 -18.04 -24.80
CA THR A 106 -24.94 -16.64 -25.24
C THR A 106 -23.96 -15.86 -24.41
N SER A 107 -22.91 -15.36 -25.05
CA SER A 107 -21.98 -14.36 -24.52
C SER A 107 -22.75 -13.07 -24.17
N ARG A 108 -23.34 -13.01 -22.97
CA ARG A 108 -23.93 -11.78 -22.44
C ARG A 108 -22.82 -10.88 -21.91
N SER A 109 -22.33 -10.02 -22.79
CA SER A 109 -21.79 -8.69 -22.48
C SER A 109 -22.86 -7.84 -21.76
N GLY A 110 -23.22 -8.21 -20.53
CA GLY A 110 -23.96 -7.36 -19.63
C GLY A 110 -22.97 -6.51 -18.85
N ARG A 111 -22.76 -5.24 -19.25
CA ARG A 111 -22.15 -4.24 -18.36
C ARG A 111 -23.10 -4.01 -17.19
N GLY A 112 -22.99 -4.85 -16.16
CA GLY A 112 -23.55 -4.55 -14.84
C GLY A 112 -22.91 -3.27 -14.29
N LYS A 113 -23.60 -2.61 -13.37
CA LYS A 113 -23.04 -1.47 -12.64
C LYS A 113 -21.84 -1.97 -11.81
N ASN A 114 -20.69 -1.31 -11.93
CA ASN A 114 -19.53 -1.63 -11.10
C ASN A 114 -19.88 -1.50 -9.61
N HIS A 115 -19.55 -2.51 -8.82
CA HIS A 115 -19.74 -2.52 -7.36
C HIS A 115 -18.74 -1.61 -6.66
N PHE A 116 -17.52 -1.51 -7.19
CA PHE A 116 -16.44 -0.71 -6.66
C PHE A 116 -15.98 0.35 -7.67
N THR A 117 -15.86 1.58 -7.20
CA THR A 117 -15.31 2.71 -7.96
C THR A 117 -13.87 2.96 -7.54
N LEU A 118 -12.95 3.10 -8.50
CA LEU A 118 -11.58 3.53 -8.23
C LEU A 118 -11.60 5.01 -7.83
N ILE A 119 -11.19 5.30 -6.59
CA ILE A 119 -11.13 6.65 -6.03
C ILE A 119 -9.80 7.30 -6.36
N ARG A 120 -8.71 6.56 -6.15
CA ARG A 120 -7.35 7.03 -6.43
C ARG A 120 -6.40 5.86 -6.67
N ALA A 121 -5.46 6.04 -7.59
CA ALA A 121 -4.29 5.18 -7.77
C ALA A 121 -3.04 6.05 -7.86
N LEU A 122 -1.95 5.61 -7.25
CA LEU A 122 -0.67 6.31 -7.20
C LEU A 122 0.48 5.31 -7.25
N ASN A 123 1.66 5.74 -7.70
CA ASN A 123 2.85 4.91 -7.69
C ASN A 123 4.13 5.72 -7.43
N VAL A 124 5.09 5.09 -6.75
CA VAL A 124 6.50 5.51 -6.73
C VAL A 124 7.34 4.39 -7.32
N GLY A 125 8.04 4.68 -8.40
CA GLY A 125 8.57 3.66 -9.29
C GLY A 125 7.50 2.58 -9.57
N TYR A 126 7.79 1.32 -9.24
CA TYR A 126 6.86 0.19 -9.43
C TYR A 126 6.08 -0.26 -8.19
N THR A 127 6.10 0.53 -7.12
CA THR A 127 5.24 0.34 -5.95
C THR A 127 4.01 1.20 -6.12
N ALA A 128 2.82 0.62 -6.05
CA ALA A 128 1.57 1.32 -6.27
C ALA A 128 0.57 1.08 -5.12
N ILE A 129 -0.32 2.05 -4.94
CA ILE A 129 -1.49 1.92 -4.06
C ILE A 129 -2.74 2.25 -4.87
N MET A 130 -3.82 1.49 -4.64
CA MET A 130 -5.13 1.73 -5.24
C MET A 130 -6.19 1.73 -4.15
N LEU A 131 -7.04 2.77 -4.13
CA LEU A 131 -8.16 2.93 -3.20
C LEU A 131 -9.47 2.83 -3.98
N PHE A 132 -10.29 1.86 -3.61
CA PHE A 132 -11.63 1.65 -4.16
C PHE A 132 -12.67 1.80 -3.06
N ALA A 133 -13.86 2.26 -3.43
CA ALA A 133 -15.00 2.30 -2.53
C ALA A 133 -16.29 1.87 -3.21
N ARG A 134 -17.19 1.29 -2.42
CA ARG A 134 -18.55 0.95 -2.84
C ARG A 134 -19.43 2.20 -2.99
N HIS A 135 -19.25 3.16 -2.07
CA HIS A 135 -19.91 4.46 -2.07
C HIS A 135 -18.84 5.56 -2.18
N PRO A 136 -18.50 6.03 -3.39
CA PRO A 136 -17.39 6.97 -3.60
C PRO A 136 -17.63 8.33 -2.92
N ASP A 137 -18.89 8.71 -2.73
CA ASP A 137 -19.37 9.90 -2.05
C ASP A 137 -19.04 9.92 -0.54
N ARG A 138 -18.74 8.76 0.06
CA ARG A 138 -18.35 8.66 1.47
C ARG A 138 -16.88 8.92 1.75
N LEU A 139 -16.06 9.11 0.71
CA LEU A 139 -14.63 9.40 0.85
C LEU A 139 -14.33 10.83 0.40
N SER A 140 -13.76 11.62 1.30
CA SER A 140 -13.39 13.01 1.06
C SER A 140 -11.97 13.29 1.59
N ASN A 141 -11.48 14.52 1.38
CA ASN A 141 -10.16 14.97 1.82
C ASN A 141 -9.01 13.99 1.47
N ILE A 142 -8.95 13.59 0.20
CA ILE A 142 -7.95 12.61 -0.26
C ILE A 142 -6.58 13.29 -0.37
N GLN A 143 -5.64 12.87 0.47
CA GLN A 143 -4.25 13.33 0.49
C GLN A 143 -3.32 12.21 0.02
N GLN A 144 -2.14 12.59 -0.45
CA GLN A 144 -1.21 11.70 -1.13
C GLN A 144 0.21 11.96 -0.65
N ALA A 145 0.99 10.90 -0.47
CA ALA A 145 2.38 10.99 -0.09
C ALA A 145 3.19 9.94 -0.83
N GLU A 146 4.48 10.19 -1.04
CA GLU A 146 5.35 9.23 -1.73
C GLU A 146 6.80 9.45 -1.28
N VAL A 147 7.57 8.37 -1.21
CA VAL A 147 8.99 8.42 -0.88
C VAL A 147 9.74 7.31 -1.60
N GLY A 148 10.82 7.66 -2.29
CA GLY A 148 11.76 6.72 -2.89
C GLY A 148 12.97 6.52 -1.99
N PHE A 149 13.44 5.28 -1.87
CA PHE A 149 14.65 4.93 -1.08
C PHE A 149 15.43 3.77 -1.72
N GLY A 150 15.23 3.57 -3.02
CA GLY A 150 16.00 2.64 -3.83
C GLY A 150 17.37 3.19 -4.22
N ALA A 151 17.92 2.69 -5.33
CA ALA A 151 19.22 3.12 -5.82
C ALA A 151 19.16 4.61 -6.18
N ALA A 152 20.11 5.41 -5.70
CA ALA A 152 20.11 6.86 -5.86
C ALA A 152 18.78 7.53 -5.42
N GLU A 153 18.12 6.98 -4.39
CA GLU A 153 16.81 7.43 -3.87
C GLU A 153 15.63 7.24 -4.85
N MET A 154 15.83 6.48 -5.93
CA MET A 154 14.78 6.20 -6.90
C MET A 154 13.76 5.16 -6.37
N GLY A 155 12.54 5.20 -6.90
CA GLY A 155 11.38 4.39 -6.52
C GLY A 155 11.42 2.92 -6.93
N ASN A 156 12.58 2.38 -7.32
CA ASN A 156 12.72 0.91 -7.44
C ASN A 156 12.61 0.22 -6.07
N LYS A 157 12.67 0.99 -4.98
CA LYS A 157 12.14 0.69 -3.65
C LYS A 157 11.56 1.97 -3.09
N GLY A 158 10.41 1.90 -2.42
CA GLY A 158 9.72 3.10 -1.99
C GLY A 158 8.44 2.79 -1.23
N ALA A 159 7.73 3.85 -0.88
CA ALA A 159 6.40 3.78 -0.30
C ALA A 159 5.49 4.87 -0.87
N VAL A 160 4.20 4.56 -0.93
CA VAL A 160 3.14 5.46 -1.36
C VAL A 160 2.08 5.50 -0.26
N GLY A 161 1.66 6.69 0.11
CA GLY A 161 0.64 6.96 1.12
C GLY A 161 -0.64 7.49 0.49
N LEU A 162 -1.78 6.99 0.95
CA LEU A 162 -3.09 7.62 0.76
C LEU A 162 -3.71 7.90 2.12
N ARG A 163 -4.30 9.07 2.26
CA ARG A 163 -5.11 9.43 3.43
C ARG A 163 -6.45 9.95 2.97
N ALA A 164 -7.53 9.55 3.63
CA ALA A 164 -8.87 9.99 3.30
C ALA A 164 -9.76 10.03 4.55
N LEU A 165 -10.71 10.95 4.56
CA LEU A 165 -11.81 10.97 5.54
C LEU A 165 -12.93 10.09 5.00
N TYR A 166 -13.39 9.14 5.82
CA TYR A 166 -14.58 8.34 5.56
C TYR A 166 -15.75 8.86 6.39
N GLU A 167 -16.90 9.08 5.75
CA GLU A 167 -18.12 9.55 6.39
C GLU A 167 -19.24 8.51 6.20
N ALA A 168 -19.76 7.99 7.31
CA ALA A 168 -20.94 7.14 7.30
C ALA A 168 -22.22 7.97 7.15
N GLY A 169 -23.31 7.31 6.73
CA GLY A 169 -24.60 7.98 6.50
C GLY A 169 -25.25 8.62 7.74
N GLY A 170 -24.76 8.33 8.95
CA GLY A 170 -25.23 8.90 10.22
C GLY A 170 -24.46 10.13 10.70
N GLY A 171 -23.46 10.60 9.93
CA GLY A 171 -22.59 11.73 10.31
C GLY A 171 -21.35 11.32 11.12
N GLU A 172 -21.22 10.04 11.49
CA GLU A 172 -19.98 9.51 12.03
C GLU A 172 -18.90 9.49 10.96
N SER A 173 -17.67 9.87 11.34
CA SER A 173 -16.55 9.91 10.41
C SER A 173 -15.28 9.37 11.06
N THR A 174 -14.36 8.91 10.23
CA THR A 174 -13.02 8.53 10.67
C THR A 174 -12.00 8.77 9.57
N GLU A 175 -10.77 9.12 9.94
CA GLU A 175 -9.68 9.32 8.98
C GLU A 175 -8.81 8.07 8.89
N LEU A 176 -8.50 7.67 7.65
CA LEU A 176 -7.75 6.46 7.34
C LEU A 176 -6.49 6.83 6.57
N THR A 177 -5.35 6.32 7.03
CA THR A 177 -4.05 6.44 6.38
C THR A 177 -3.57 5.05 5.97
N PHE A 178 -3.24 4.89 4.70
CA PHE A 178 -2.73 3.66 4.11
C PHE A 178 -1.34 3.90 3.53
N VAL A 179 -0.41 3.00 3.80
CA VAL A 179 0.94 3.03 3.24
C VAL A 179 1.20 1.72 2.50
N ALA A 180 1.40 1.80 1.19
CA ALA A 180 1.90 0.71 0.37
C ALA A 180 3.43 0.80 0.29
N THR A 181 4.17 -0.27 0.53
CA THR A 181 5.65 -0.20 0.48
C THR A 181 6.32 -1.44 -0.11
N HIS A 182 7.52 -1.24 -0.66
CA HIS A 182 8.42 -2.29 -1.11
C HIS A 182 9.81 -2.04 -0.51
N LEU A 183 10.19 -2.84 0.48
CA LEU A 183 11.46 -2.69 1.21
C LEU A 183 12.62 -3.46 0.54
N ALA A 184 13.85 -3.21 0.99
CA ALA A 184 15.05 -3.84 0.44
C ALA A 184 15.00 -5.38 0.46
N ALA A 185 15.20 -5.98 -0.72
CA ALA A 185 15.24 -7.43 -0.91
C ALA A 185 16.58 -8.05 -0.47
N MET A 186 16.66 -9.38 -0.52
CA MET A 186 17.78 -10.24 -0.11
C MET A 186 17.92 -10.47 1.40
N GLU A 187 18.41 -11.65 1.76
CA GLU A 187 18.52 -12.16 3.13
C GLU A 187 19.33 -11.22 4.03
N TRP A 188 20.50 -10.78 3.57
CA TRP A 188 21.46 -9.96 4.32
C TRP A 188 21.05 -8.50 4.53
N ASN A 189 20.03 -8.02 3.82
CA ASN A 189 19.62 -6.61 3.84
C ASN A 189 18.69 -6.25 5.01
N LEU A 190 18.74 -6.99 6.12
CA LEU A 190 17.95 -6.70 7.32
C LEU A 190 18.16 -5.26 7.84
N PRO A 191 19.40 -4.76 8.02
CA PRO A 191 19.60 -3.37 8.44
C PRO A 191 19.03 -2.36 7.44
N ARG A 192 19.11 -2.67 6.14
CA ARG A 192 18.58 -1.82 5.08
C ARG A 192 17.05 -1.75 5.09
N ARG A 193 16.35 -2.84 5.41
CA ARG A 193 14.89 -2.85 5.59
C ARG A 193 14.45 -1.97 6.76
N ASN A 194 15.13 -2.05 7.90
CA ASN A 194 14.86 -1.17 9.03
C ASN A 194 15.14 0.30 8.67
N ALA A 195 16.24 0.57 7.96
CA ALA A 195 16.56 1.91 7.47
C ALA A 195 15.53 2.44 6.46
N ASN A 196 14.95 1.57 5.62
CA ASN A 196 13.86 1.93 4.71
C ASN A 196 12.60 2.35 5.49
N TRP A 197 12.23 1.65 6.55
CA TRP A 197 11.16 2.11 7.45
C TRP A 197 11.48 3.48 8.07
N GLY A 198 12.73 3.69 8.50
CA GLY A 198 13.20 5.00 8.95
C GLY A 198 13.05 6.10 7.89
N ALA A 199 13.32 5.81 6.62
CA ALA A 199 13.12 6.75 5.52
C ALA A 199 11.64 7.08 5.28
N ILE A 200 10.74 6.10 5.44
CA ILE A 200 9.29 6.31 5.37
C ILE A 200 8.83 7.27 6.48
N MET A 201 9.24 7.02 7.72
CA MET A 201 8.87 7.89 8.85
C MET A 201 9.36 9.33 8.66
N ARG A 202 10.58 9.51 8.11
CA ARG A 202 11.19 10.83 7.88
C ARG A 202 10.58 11.60 6.71
N GLY A 203 10.30 10.91 5.61
CA GLY A 203 10.09 11.55 4.31
C GLY A 203 8.73 11.31 3.65
N LEU A 204 7.91 10.39 4.15
CA LEU A 204 6.56 10.18 3.61
C LEU A 204 5.57 11.15 4.25
N THR A 205 5.61 12.41 3.82
CA THR A 205 4.72 13.48 4.31
C THR A 205 3.56 13.75 3.34
N PHE A 206 2.37 14.07 3.88
CA PHE A 206 1.16 14.32 3.10
C PHE A 206 1.01 15.76 2.60
N GLU A 207 1.92 16.64 2.99
CA GLU A 207 2.09 18.01 2.51
C GLU A 207 3.57 18.40 2.65
N ASN A 208 4.00 19.45 1.95
CA ASN A 208 5.37 19.93 1.96
C ASN A 208 5.73 20.58 3.33
N PRO A 209 6.68 20.00 4.10
CA PRO A 209 7.04 20.53 5.42
C PRO A 209 7.58 21.97 5.36
N GLU A 210 8.29 22.37 4.31
CA GLU A 210 8.80 23.75 4.16
C GLU A 210 7.69 24.77 3.90
N GLU A 211 6.64 24.38 3.18
CA GLU A 211 5.45 25.23 2.99
C GLU A 211 4.66 25.40 4.28
N VAL A 212 4.63 24.38 5.14
CA VAL A 212 4.06 24.49 6.49
C VAL A 212 4.91 25.41 7.36
N LEU A 213 6.22 25.20 7.41
CA LEU A 213 7.16 26.04 8.16
C LEU A 213 7.07 27.51 7.75
N SER A 214 7.04 27.80 6.45
CA SER A 214 6.95 29.17 5.93
C SER A 214 5.60 29.84 6.23
N ARG A 215 4.48 29.11 6.22
CA ARG A 215 3.18 29.62 6.70
C ARG A 215 3.24 29.96 8.18
N MET A 216 3.75 29.05 9.01
CA MET A 216 3.85 29.26 10.46
C MET A 216 4.74 30.45 10.81
N ARG A 217 5.89 30.63 10.13
CA ARG A 217 6.76 31.80 10.31
C ARG A 217 6.04 33.11 9.98
N ARG A 218 5.24 33.13 8.90
CA ARG A 218 4.42 34.31 8.54
C ARG A 218 3.36 34.61 9.59
N ASP A 219 2.67 33.58 10.09
CA ASP A 219 1.64 33.74 11.12
C ASP A 219 2.22 34.14 12.49
N ALA A 220 3.47 33.76 12.78
CA ALA A 220 4.18 34.20 13.98
C ALA A 220 4.61 35.66 13.85
N ALA A 221 5.14 36.06 12.69
CA ALA A 221 5.53 37.44 12.42
C ALA A 221 4.34 38.41 12.51
N SER A 222 3.20 38.06 11.92
CA SER A 222 1.99 38.90 11.99
C SER A 222 1.46 39.08 13.42
N ARG A 223 1.55 38.04 14.26
CA ARG A 223 1.18 38.11 15.69
C ARG A 223 2.15 38.99 16.48
N SER A 224 3.44 38.87 16.23
CA SER A 224 4.47 39.69 16.89
C SER A 224 4.33 41.19 16.53
N GLU A 225 3.98 41.51 15.28
CA GLU A 225 3.66 42.88 14.85
C GLU A 225 2.41 43.44 15.57
N SER A 226 1.40 42.60 15.83
CA SER A 226 0.19 43.04 16.56
C SER A 226 0.43 43.28 18.06
N LEU A 227 1.38 42.57 18.68
CA LEU A 227 1.71 42.66 20.10
C LEU A 227 2.68 43.81 20.42
N SER A 228 3.59 44.12 19.49
CA SER A 228 4.54 45.25 19.65
C SER A 228 3.88 46.63 19.58
N ALA A 229 2.63 46.71 19.11
CA ALA A 229 1.84 47.93 19.08
C ALA A 229 1.16 48.27 20.42
N SER A 230 1.20 47.38 21.43
CA SER A 230 0.33 47.47 22.61
C SER A 230 1.01 47.59 23.99
N GLU A 231 2.33 47.47 24.18
CA GLU A 231 2.86 47.30 25.56
C GLU A 231 4.18 48.05 25.89
N GLU A 232 4.12 48.87 26.95
CA GLU A 232 5.24 49.33 27.79
C GLU A 232 5.24 48.48 29.08
N GLY A 233 6.21 47.56 29.27
CA GLY A 233 6.21 46.61 30.40
C GLY A 233 7.60 46.22 30.92
N ASP A 234 7.66 45.62 32.12
CA ASP A 234 8.88 45.22 32.85
C ASP A 234 9.67 44.10 32.13
N ALA A 235 11.00 44.25 32.06
CA ALA A 235 11.90 43.39 31.28
C ALA A 235 11.88 41.91 31.75
N SER A 236 11.59 41.65 33.03
CA SER A 236 11.49 40.30 33.58
C SER A 236 10.21 39.58 33.12
N GLU A 237 9.07 40.28 33.09
CA GLU A 237 7.82 39.70 32.60
C GLU A 237 7.89 39.45 31.09
N GLN A 238 8.48 40.40 30.35
CA GLN A 238 8.69 40.26 28.90
C GLN A 238 9.55 39.03 28.56
N ALA A 239 10.61 38.76 29.33
CA ALA A 239 11.43 37.56 29.13
C ALA A 239 10.68 36.25 29.45
N ARG A 240 9.72 36.25 30.38
CA ARG A 240 8.91 35.07 30.69
C ARG A 240 7.87 34.81 29.60
N LEU A 241 7.18 35.87 29.16
CA LEU A 241 6.20 35.81 28.06
C LEU A 241 6.85 35.33 26.76
N LEU A 242 8.04 35.83 26.42
CA LEU A 242 8.78 35.36 25.24
C LEU A 242 9.12 33.86 25.31
N ARG A 243 9.52 33.36 26.49
CA ARG A 243 9.81 31.92 26.67
C ARG A 243 8.54 31.07 26.54
N GLU A 244 7.43 31.53 27.11
CA GLU A 244 6.13 30.87 27.01
C GLU A 244 5.65 30.83 25.54
N GLU A 245 5.78 31.93 24.80
CA GLU A 245 5.45 32.00 23.37
C GLU A 245 6.33 31.08 22.52
N HIS A 246 7.65 31.07 22.74
CA HIS A 246 8.56 30.16 22.04
C HIS A 246 8.19 28.70 22.29
N HIS A 247 7.86 28.35 23.53
CA HIS A 247 7.41 26.99 23.86
C HIS A 247 6.10 26.62 23.14
N GLU A 248 5.11 27.53 23.12
CA GLU A 248 3.87 27.31 22.37
C GLU A 248 4.10 27.14 20.86
N GLN A 249 5.02 27.92 20.29
CA GLN A 249 5.37 27.81 18.87
C GLN A 249 5.99 26.45 18.56
N ASP A 250 6.91 25.97 19.39
CA ASP A 250 7.54 24.66 19.26
C ASP A 250 6.50 23.52 19.35
N LEU A 251 5.58 23.60 20.31
CA LEU A 251 4.49 22.63 20.46
C LEU A 251 3.56 22.61 19.23
N ARG A 252 3.20 23.79 18.71
CA ARG A 252 2.41 23.90 17.48
C ARG A 252 3.15 23.29 16.30
N LEU A 253 4.46 23.52 16.19
CA LEU A 253 5.27 22.98 15.10
C LEU A 253 5.33 21.46 15.15
N GLN A 254 5.60 20.89 16.33
CA GLN A 254 5.59 19.46 16.54
C GLN A 254 4.24 18.85 16.17
N GLN A 255 3.13 19.49 16.55
CA GLN A 255 1.77 19.03 16.20
C GLN A 255 1.53 19.06 14.68
N GLN A 256 2.00 20.10 13.98
CA GLN A 256 1.89 20.16 12.52
C GLN A 256 2.71 19.07 11.85
N PHE A 257 3.96 18.85 12.24
CA PHE A 257 4.76 17.75 11.69
C PHE A 257 4.16 16.37 11.98
N HIS A 258 3.52 16.19 13.14
CA HIS A 258 2.77 14.99 13.43
C HIS A 258 1.64 14.77 12.42
N ASN A 259 0.88 15.83 12.12
CA ASN A 259 -0.20 15.79 11.12
C ASN A 259 0.30 15.49 9.70
N LEU A 260 1.52 15.93 9.37
CA LEU A 260 2.14 15.61 8.08
C LEU A 260 2.61 14.16 7.96
N SER A 261 3.00 13.55 9.08
CA SER A 261 3.61 12.23 9.12
C SER A 261 2.63 11.09 8.86
N VAL A 262 3.16 9.87 8.68
CA VAL A 262 2.36 8.63 8.68
C VAL A 262 1.62 8.37 10.00
N PHE A 263 2.13 8.89 11.12
CA PHE A 263 1.59 8.68 12.46
C PHE A 263 0.60 9.78 12.87
N LYS A 264 -0.04 10.47 11.93
CA LYS A 264 -1.03 11.50 12.23
C LYS A 264 -1.97 11.05 13.36
N PRO A 265 -2.03 11.76 14.50
CA PRO A 265 -2.64 11.21 15.71
C PRO A 265 -4.15 10.96 15.56
N SER A 266 -4.78 11.69 14.65
CA SER A 266 -6.22 11.66 14.37
C SER A 266 -6.63 10.72 13.23
N SER A 267 -5.74 9.80 12.83
CA SER A 267 -6.00 8.83 11.75
C SER A 267 -5.69 7.40 12.18
N HIS A 268 -6.49 6.44 11.72
CA HIS A 268 -6.08 5.03 11.69
C HIS A 268 -4.95 4.84 10.68
N LEU A 269 -3.99 3.96 10.96
CA LEU A 269 -2.83 3.71 10.09
C LEU A 269 -2.73 2.23 9.74
N PHE A 270 -2.63 1.95 8.45
CA PHE A 270 -2.38 0.63 7.87
C PHE A 270 -1.12 0.68 7.00
N VAL A 271 -0.22 -0.28 7.17
CA VAL A 271 0.98 -0.45 6.33
C VAL A 271 0.93 -1.83 5.71
N ALA A 272 1.00 -1.91 4.39
CA ALA A 272 0.92 -3.16 3.65
C ALA A 272 1.98 -3.21 2.56
N GLY A 273 2.58 -4.37 2.31
CA GLY A 273 3.56 -4.47 1.23
C GLY A 273 4.40 -5.74 1.23
N ASP A 274 5.24 -5.84 0.21
CA ASP A 274 6.43 -6.69 0.22
C ASP A 274 7.50 -6.02 1.12
N LEU A 275 7.41 -6.34 2.41
CA LEU A 275 8.35 -5.87 3.43
C LEU A 275 9.68 -6.60 3.36
N ASN A 276 9.78 -7.67 2.56
CA ASN A 276 11.00 -8.41 2.26
C ASN A 276 11.79 -8.96 3.46
N TYR A 277 11.23 -8.97 4.67
CA TYR A 277 11.83 -9.65 5.82
C TYR A 277 11.85 -11.16 5.57
N ARG A 278 12.93 -11.80 6.04
CA ARG A 278 13.23 -13.20 5.76
C ARG A 278 13.30 -13.99 7.07
N ILE A 279 13.50 -15.29 6.98
CA ILE A 279 13.80 -16.15 8.14
C ILE A 279 15.31 -16.27 8.41
N SER A 280 16.16 -15.78 7.51
CA SER A 280 17.64 -15.85 7.63
C SER A 280 18.31 -14.59 7.06
N THR A 281 19.50 -14.27 7.58
CA THR A 281 20.38 -13.20 7.05
C THR A 281 21.36 -13.72 5.99
N THR A 282 21.39 -15.03 5.75
CA THR A 282 22.25 -15.69 4.74
C THR A 282 21.40 -16.52 3.77
N SER A 283 21.95 -16.76 2.57
CA SER A 283 21.35 -17.66 1.59
C SER A 283 21.34 -19.12 2.07
N PRO A 284 20.41 -19.96 1.58
CA PRO A 284 20.41 -21.38 1.91
C PRO A 284 21.65 -22.10 1.35
N THR A 285 22.06 -23.15 2.07
CA THR A 285 23.06 -24.13 1.63
C THR A 285 22.36 -25.38 1.09
N PRO A 286 23.06 -26.31 0.40
CA PRO A 286 22.45 -27.56 -0.07
C PRO A 286 21.82 -28.44 1.03
N TYR A 287 22.18 -28.23 2.30
CA TYR A 287 21.68 -29.00 3.45
C TYR A 287 20.67 -28.22 4.30
N SER A 288 20.24 -27.05 3.83
CA SER A 288 19.29 -26.21 4.56
C SER A 288 17.90 -26.86 4.60
N ALA A 289 17.29 -26.87 5.78
CA ALA A 289 15.89 -27.24 5.93
C ALA A 289 14.99 -26.13 5.36
N PHE A 290 13.95 -26.53 4.61
CA PHE A 290 12.94 -25.61 4.10
C PHE A 290 11.58 -25.88 4.75
N PRO A 291 10.77 -24.84 4.97
CA PRO A 291 9.37 -24.98 5.34
C PRO A 291 8.61 -25.93 4.41
N ASN A 292 7.88 -26.86 5.00
CA ASN A 292 6.97 -27.79 4.34
C ASN A 292 5.52 -27.43 4.68
N LEU A 293 4.59 -27.70 3.76
CA LEU A 293 3.16 -27.47 3.96
C LEU A 293 2.42 -28.66 4.58
N ASP A 294 3.03 -29.84 4.61
CA ASP A 294 2.48 -31.03 5.25
C ASP A 294 2.53 -30.90 6.79
N PRO A 295 1.38 -30.90 7.49
CA PRO A 295 1.32 -30.85 8.94
C PRO A 295 2.05 -32.01 9.64
N GLY A 296 2.22 -33.16 8.96
CA GLY A 296 2.98 -34.30 9.47
C GLY A 296 4.49 -34.18 9.35
N SER A 297 5.00 -33.16 8.66
CA SER A 297 6.44 -32.95 8.46
C SER A 297 7.10 -32.35 9.71
N GLU A 298 8.28 -32.83 10.07
CA GLU A 298 9.13 -32.16 11.08
C GLU A 298 9.44 -30.70 10.70
N ASN A 299 9.47 -30.43 9.39
CA ASN A 299 9.68 -29.11 8.82
C ASN A 299 8.39 -28.36 8.52
N TYR A 300 7.27 -28.68 9.19
CA TYR A 300 6.03 -27.94 9.02
C TYR A 300 6.26 -26.43 9.24
N TYR A 301 5.71 -25.60 8.34
CA TYR A 301 6.11 -24.20 8.22
C TYR A 301 5.97 -23.39 9.52
N THR A 302 5.03 -23.74 10.39
CA THR A 302 4.80 -23.02 11.66
C THR A 302 6.03 -23.08 12.57
N HIS A 303 6.83 -24.13 12.47
CA HIS A 303 8.08 -24.27 13.22
C HIS A 303 9.14 -23.24 12.81
N PHE A 304 9.01 -22.58 11.66
CA PHE A 304 9.96 -21.58 11.18
C PHE A 304 9.57 -20.14 11.53
N LEU A 305 8.33 -19.89 11.98
CA LEU A 305 7.83 -18.53 12.18
C LEU A 305 8.61 -17.76 13.26
N HIS A 306 9.15 -18.45 14.27
CA HIS A 306 9.99 -17.84 15.31
C HIS A 306 11.30 -17.22 14.75
N LEU A 307 11.73 -17.62 13.55
CA LEU A 307 12.90 -17.07 12.86
C LEU A 307 12.58 -15.79 12.07
N ASP A 308 11.31 -15.47 11.87
CA ASP A 308 10.84 -14.32 11.09
C ASP A 308 11.49 -13.02 11.59
N GLN A 309 12.25 -12.38 10.70
CA GLN A 309 12.95 -11.16 11.02
C GLN A 309 11.98 -10.01 11.33
N LEU A 310 10.86 -9.88 10.62
CA LEU A 310 9.93 -8.77 10.86
C LEU A 310 9.40 -8.82 12.29
N THR A 311 8.91 -9.99 12.72
CA THR A 311 8.37 -10.18 14.07
C THR A 311 9.42 -9.84 15.12
N ARG A 312 10.66 -10.35 14.98
CA ARG A 312 11.74 -10.08 15.94
C ARG A 312 12.17 -8.61 15.97
N GLU A 313 12.31 -7.97 14.81
CA GLU A 313 12.71 -6.56 14.73
C GLU A 313 11.61 -5.62 15.23
N ARG A 314 10.34 -5.91 14.93
CA ARG A 314 9.17 -5.14 15.37
C ARG A 314 9.00 -5.21 16.88
N LEU A 315 9.03 -6.43 17.45
CA LEU A 315 8.91 -6.63 18.90
C LEU A 315 10.08 -5.99 19.67
N ALA A 316 11.25 -5.89 19.06
CA ALA A 316 12.39 -5.20 19.63
C ALA A 316 12.41 -3.67 19.37
N GLY A 317 11.35 -3.11 18.79
CA GLY A 317 11.21 -1.67 18.55
C GLY A 317 12.19 -1.09 17.54
N ARG A 318 12.75 -1.91 16.62
CA ARG A 318 13.73 -1.45 15.61
C ARG A 318 13.09 -1.04 14.27
N THR A 319 11.84 -1.41 14.07
CA THR A 319 11.10 -1.20 12.81
C THR A 319 9.60 -1.23 13.08
N LEU A 320 8.78 -0.66 12.19
CA LEU A 320 7.31 -0.64 12.28
C LEU A 320 6.82 -0.24 13.70
N HIS A 321 7.40 0.83 14.24
CA HIS A 321 7.25 1.27 15.63
C HIS A 321 5.78 1.41 16.04
N GLY A 322 5.42 0.80 17.17
CA GLY A 322 4.06 0.81 17.73
C GLY A 322 3.02 -0.03 16.96
N MET A 323 3.34 -0.54 15.77
CA MET A 323 2.38 -1.25 14.94
C MET A 323 2.16 -2.69 15.43
N SER A 324 0.93 -3.15 15.24
CA SER A 324 0.48 -4.52 15.50
C SER A 324 0.29 -5.29 14.19
N GLU A 325 0.37 -6.61 14.32
CA GLU A 325 0.13 -7.56 13.24
C GLU A 325 -0.66 -8.73 13.81
N CYS A 326 -1.65 -9.20 13.03
CA CYS A 326 -2.41 -10.39 13.40
C CYS A 326 -1.52 -11.64 13.37
N PRO A 327 -1.84 -12.68 14.18
CA PRO A 327 -1.12 -13.94 14.11
C PRO A 327 -1.07 -14.50 12.68
N VAL A 328 0.14 -14.72 12.17
CA VAL A 328 0.35 -15.32 10.85
C VAL A 328 0.05 -16.82 10.93
N THR A 329 -1.03 -17.24 10.31
CA THR A 329 -1.51 -18.64 10.28
C THR A 329 -1.49 -19.26 8.89
N PHE A 330 -0.87 -18.57 7.94
CA PHE A 330 -0.69 -19.00 6.56
C PHE A 330 0.80 -19.30 6.28
N PRO A 331 1.10 -20.17 5.30
CA PRO A 331 2.48 -20.52 4.98
C PRO A 331 3.23 -19.39 4.26
N PRO A 332 4.57 -19.51 4.09
CA PRO A 332 5.39 -18.50 3.43
C PRO A 332 4.82 -18.04 2.08
N THR A 333 4.90 -16.75 1.81
CA THR A 333 4.32 -16.13 0.60
C THR A 333 5.32 -15.96 -0.52
N TYR A 334 6.60 -16.28 -0.27
CA TYR A 334 7.73 -16.20 -1.20
C TYR A 334 8.73 -17.31 -0.86
N LYS A 335 9.58 -17.83 -1.74
CA LYS A 335 9.67 -17.64 -3.19
C LYS A 335 9.21 -18.88 -3.93
N TYR A 336 8.19 -18.74 -4.76
CA TYR A 336 7.64 -19.83 -5.55
C TYR A 336 8.32 -19.93 -6.92
N VAL A 337 8.55 -21.15 -7.38
CA VAL A 337 8.83 -21.48 -8.78
C VAL A 337 7.56 -22.11 -9.34
N VAL A 338 6.85 -21.36 -10.15
CA VAL A 338 5.59 -21.79 -10.76
C VAL A 338 5.86 -22.55 -12.06
N ASP A 339 5.20 -23.70 -12.27
CA ASP A 339 5.35 -24.49 -13.49
C ASP A 339 4.72 -23.76 -14.70
N PRO A 340 5.52 -23.37 -15.71
CA PRO A 340 5.03 -22.66 -16.89
C PRO A 340 4.16 -23.54 -17.82
N LYS A 341 4.17 -24.87 -17.67
CA LYS A 341 3.43 -25.79 -18.53
C LYS A 341 1.96 -25.95 -18.18
N THR A 342 1.53 -25.44 -17.02
CA THR A 342 0.13 -25.50 -16.66
C THR A 342 -0.61 -24.41 -17.45
N PRO A 343 -1.47 -24.77 -18.42
CA PRO A 343 -2.13 -23.77 -19.25
C PRO A 343 -3.00 -22.85 -18.39
N PRO A 344 -3.16 -21.57 -18.75
CA PRO A 344 -4.19 -20.75 -18.12
C PRO A 344 -5.53 -21.45 -18.33
N ALA A 345 -6.27 -21.70 -17.23
CA ALA A 345 -7.67 -22.12 -17.34
C ALA A 345 -8.39 -21.12 -18.26
N GLY A 346 -9.30 -21.64 -19.10
CA GLY A 346 -10.14 -20.79 -19.95
C GLY A 346 -10.84 -19.70 -19.13
N ASP A 347 -11.46 -18.73 -19.82
CA ASP A 347 -12.07 -17.55 -19.19
C ASP A 347 -13.25 -17.85 -18.23
N ASP A 348 -13.55 -19.13 -18.00
CA ASP A 348 -14.60 -19.59 -17.10
C ASP A 348 -14.14 -19.55 -15.63
N ILE A 349 -14.74 -18.63 -14.89
CA ILE A 349 -14.46 -18.37 -13.46
C ILE A 349 -15.08 -19.45 -12.58
N ASP A 350 -16.14 -20.11 -13.07
CA ASP A 350 -16.94 -21.10 -12.36
C ASP A 350 -16.49 -22.55 -12.68
N GLY A 351 -15.50 -22.69 -13.57
CA GLY A 351 -14.86 -23.97 -13.89
C GLY A 351 -14.01 -24.54 -12.74
N PRO A 352 -13.61 -25.83 -12.84
CA PRO A 352 -12.80 -26.49 -11.82
C PRO A 352 -11.50 -25.72 -11.53
N VAL A 353 -11.14 -25.62 -10.25
CA VAL A 353 -9.94 -24.92 -9.80
C VAL A 353 -8.71 -25.64 -10.33
N ASP A 354 -8.09 -25.07 -11.36
CA ASP A 354 -6.78 -25.52 -11.84
C ASP A 354 -5.72 -25.01 -10.84
N GLU A 355 -5.40 -25.83 -9.85
CA GLU A 355 -4.41 -25.50 -8.84
C GLU A 355 -3.05 -25.27 -9.51
N VAL A 356 -2.48 -24.08 -9.30
CA VAL A 356 -1.18 -23.72 -9.83
C VAL A 356 -0.13 -24.65 -9.23
N LYS A 357 0.53 -25.47 -10.04
CA LYS A 357 1.66 -26.28 -9.59
C LYS A 357 2.88 -25.41 -9.34
N TRP A 358 3.48 -25.56 -8.17
CA TRP A 358 4.65 -24.79 -7.76
C TRP A 358 5.54 -25.62 -6.83
N VAL A 359 6.79 -25.18 -6.69
CA VAL A 359 7.73 -25.62 -5.64
C VAL A 359 8.45 -24.40 -5.06
N PHE A 360 9.03 -24.52 -3.86
CA PHE A 360 9.89 -23.46 -3.35
C PHE A 360 11.21 -23.37 -4.12
N ALA A 361 11.70 -22.15 -4.32
CA ALA A 361 12.97 -21.92 -5.01
C ALA A 361 14.16 -22.40 -4.15
N PRO A 362 15.03 -23.30 -4.65
CA PRO A 362 16.10 -23.89 -3.82
C PRO A 362 17.21 -22.89 -3.42
N HIS A 363 17.30 -21.76 -4.13
CA HIS A 363 18.31 -20.73 -3.89
C HIS A 363 17.82 -19.61 -2.96
N ARG A 364 16.59 -19.72 -2.41
CA ARG A 364 16.00 -18.74 -1.48
C ARG A 364 15.26 -19.47 -0.37
N TYR A 365 15.45 -19.04 0.87
CA TYR A 365 14.57 -19.48 1.93
C TYR A 365 13.14 -19.01 1.67
N PRO A 366 12.13 -19.88 1.80
CA PRO A 366 10.75 -19.44 1.88
C PRO A 366 10.57 -18.46 3.04
N GLY A 367 9.84 -17.37 2.82
CA GLY A 367 9.58 -16.34 3.83
C GLY A 367 8.21 -15.67 3.68
N TRP A 368 7.80 -15.01 4.76
CA TRP A 368 6.59 -14.17 4.82
C TRP A 368 6.95 -12.73 4.49
N THR A 369 7.24 -12.50 3.22
CA THR A 369 7.68 -11.20 2.71
C THR A 369 6.53 -10.21 2.61
N ASP A 370 5.32 -10.69 2.35
CA ASP A 370 4.12 -9.90 2.08
C ASP A 370 3.28 -9.78 3.36
N ARG A 371 3.16 -8.58 3.92
CA ARG A 371 2.64 -8.37 5.29
C ARG A 371 1.71 -7.16 5.37
N ILE A 372 0.80 -7.19 6.34
CA ILE A 372 -0.15 -6.10 6.61
C ILE A 372 -0.17 -5.85 8.11
N LEU A 373 0.18 -4.63 8.49
CA LEU A 373 0.22 -4.16 9.87
C LEU A 373 -0.72 -2.97 10.02
N PHE A 374 -1.19 -2.76 11.23
CA PHE A 374 -2.01 -1.61 11.58
C PHE A 374 -1.64 -1.08 12.96
N LEU A 375 -1.93 0.19 13.20
CA LEU A 375 -1.75 0.80 14.50
C LEU A 375 -3.03 0.62 15.32
N GLU A 376 -2.95 -0.12 16.43
CA GLU A 376 -4.07 -0.34 17.35
C GLU A 376 -4.67 0.97 17.85
N LEU A 377 -5.97 0.96 18.20
CA LEU A 377 -6.59 2.13 18.79
C LEU A 377 -5.85 2.53 20.07
N PRO A 378 -5.66 3.83 20.29
CA PRO A 378 -4.89 4.31 21.42
C PRO A 378 -5.63 4.03 22.75
N PRO A 379 -4.91 3.94 23.89
CA PRO A 379 -5.51 3.56 25.17
C PRO A 379 -6.62 4.47 25.69
N TRP A 380 -6.74 5.70 25.18
CA TRP A 380 -7.78 6.66 25.56
C TRP A 380 -9.08 6.51 24.77
N VAL A 381 -9.15 5.60 23.80
CA VAL A 381 -10.36 5.30 23.04
C VAL A 381 -10.88 3.92 23.45
N ASP A 382 -12.11 3.86 23.94
CA ASP A 382 -12.77 2.61 24.33
C ASP A 382 -13.42 1.91 23.11
N ALA A 383 -12.58 1.49 22.17
CA ALA A 383 -12.96 0.70 21.00
C ALA A 383 -11.78 -0.14 20.50
N LYS A 384 -12.05 -1.17 19.68
CA LYS A 384 -11.02 -2.05 19.10
C LYS A 384 -11.34 -2.39 17.65
N MET A 385 -10.30 -2.56 16.84
CA MET A 385 -10.46 -3.13 15.50
C MET A 385 -10.87 -4.59 15.62
N ARG A 386 -11.90 -5.02 14.87
CA ARG A 386 -12.29 -6.43 14.80
C ARG A 386 -11.79 -7.03 13.51
N VAL A 387 -10.75 -7.84 13.60
CA VAL A 387 -10.18 -8.52 12.44
C VAL A 387 -11.08 -9.70 12.08
N ARG A 388 -11.58 -9.72 10.84
CA ARG A 388 -12.39 -10.80 10.27
C ARG A 388 -11.50 -11.91 9.71
N ALA A 389 -10.45 -11.52 8.99
CA ALA A 389 -9.52 -12.46 8.37
C ALA A 389 -8.15 -11.84 8.11
N TYR A 390 -7.09 -12.62 8.29
CA TYR A 390 -5.74 -12.30 7.85
C TYR A 390 -5.11 -13.55 7.25
N ASP A 391 -5.03 -13.62 5.91
CA ASP A 391 -4.68 -14.85 5.21
C ASP A 391 -4.01 -14.55 3.85
N ALA A 392 -3.40 -15.57 3.25
CA ALA A 392 -2.80 -15.52 1.93
C ALA A 392 -3.69 -16.19 0.88
N LEU A 393 -3.94 -15.50 -0.24
CA LEU A 393 -4.61 -16.09 -1.39
C LEU A 393 -3.74 -17.17 -2.06
N PRO A 394 -4.32 -18.07 -2.88
CA PRO A 394 -3.55 -19.08 -3.60
C PRO A 394 -2.45 -18.50 -4.50
N VAL A 395 -1.49 -19.33 -4.87
CA VAL A 395 -0.39 -18.95 -5.79
C VAL A 395 -0.96 -18.51 -7.13
N MET A 396 -0.47 -17.37 -7.62
CA MET A 396 -0.83 -16.81 -8.92
C MET A 396 0.18 -17.24 -9.98
N ARG A 397 -0.26 -17.61 -11.18
CA ARG A 397 0.65 -17.98 -12.29
C ARG A 397 1.62 -16.85 -12.68
N THR A 398 1.20 -15.62 -12.43
CA THR A 398 1.92 -14.42 -12.84
C THR A 398 3.01 -13.99 -11.88
N SER A 399 3.10 -14.57 -10.67
CA SER A 399 4.05 -14.14 -9.64
C SER A 399 4.74 -15.29 -8.92
N ASP A 400 5.94 -15.04 -8.41
CA ASP A 400 6.64 -15.87 -7.43
C ASP A 400 6.23 -15.55 -5.98
N HIS A 401 5.25 -14.66 -5.80
CA HIS A 401 4.60 -14.32 -4.54
C HIS A 401 3.12 -14.75 -4.50
N ARG A 402 2.59 -14.85 -3.29
CA ARG A 402 1.16 -14.97 -3.01
C ARG A 402 0.57 -13.64 -2.55
N PRO A 403 -0.62 -13.23 -3.03
CA PRO A 403 -1.32 -12.10 -2.44
C PRO A 403 -1.67 -12.38 -0.96
N VAL A 404 -1.58 -11.36 -0.11
CA VAL A 404 -1.97 -11.43 1.31
C VAL A 404 -3.04 -10.38 1.57
N PHE A 405 -4.06 -10.70 2.37
CA PHE A 405 -5.13 -9.77 2.68
C PHE A 405 -5.45 -9.73 4.17
N LEU A 406 -5.95 -8.57 4.60
CA LEU A 406 -6.52 -8.30 5.91
C LEU A 406 -7.92 -7.74 5.68
N ARG A 407 -8.95 -8.40 6.25
CA ARG A 407 -10.29 -7.85 6.35
C ARG A 407 -10.59 -7.49 7.80
N VAL A 408 -11.01 -6.26 8.03
CA VAL A 408 -11.11 -5.69 9.38
C VAL A 408 -12.26 -4.70 9.47
N ASP A 409 -13.00 -4.76 10.57
CA ASP A 409 -13.93 -3.70 10.94
C ASP A 409 -13.18 -2.62 11.71
N VAL A 410 -13.16 -1.42 11.13
CA VAL A 410 -12.52 -0.25 11.71
C VAL A 410 -13.57 0.58 12.43
N PRO A 411 -13.47 0.81 13.75
CA PRO A 411 -14.38 1.68 14.48
C PRO A 411 -14.41 3.09 13.88
N LEU A 412 -15.60 3.65 13.70
CA LEU A 412 -15.78 5.03 13.27
C LEU A 412 -15.56 5.97 14.46
N VAL A 413 -14.29 6.31 14.69
CA VAL A 413 -13.87 7.25 15.73
C VAL A 413 -13.50 8.56 15.06
N SER A 414 -14.08 9.66 15.56
CA SER A 414 -13.83 10.98 14.96
C SER A 414 -12.36 11.37 15.07
N PRO A 415 -11.83 12.18 14.13
CA PRO A 415 -10.45 12.67 14.21
C PRO A 415 -10.10 13.34 15.56
N ALA A 416 -11.07 14.02 16.17
CA ALA A 416 -10.89 14.67 17.47
C ALA A 416 -10.76 13.68 18.63
N GLU A 417 -11.54 12.60 18.64
CA GLU A 417 -11.50 11.56 19.68
C GLU A 417 -10.27 10.65 19.56
N LEU A 418 -9.80 10.42 18.32
CA LEU A 418 -8.62 9.59 18.09
C LEU A 418 -7.33 10.30 18.49
N ALA A 419 -7.31 11.64 18.42
CA ALA A 419 -6.17 12.46 18.84
C ALA A 419 -5.92 12.36 20.37
N PRO A 420 -4.65 12.43 20.82
CA PRO A 420 -4.31 12.33 22.23
C PRO A 420 -4.87 13.52 23.03
N PRO A 421 -5.55 13.27 24.17
CA PRO A 421 -5.95 14.32 25.10
C PRO A 421 -4.75 15.11 25.62
N ALA A 422 -4.96 16.38 26.01
CA ALA A 422 -3.89 17.26 26.51
C ALA A 422 -3.07 16.61 27.63
N ALA A 423 -3.73 16.00 28.61
CA ALA A 423 -3.07 15.30 29.72
C ALA A 423 -2.12 14.18 29.27
N VAL A 424 -2.45 13.48 28.17
CA VAL A 424 -1.59 12.41 27.63
C VAL A 424 -0.43 12.99 26.85
N ARG A 425 -0.65 14.08 26.11
CA ARG A 425 0.41 14.78 25.35
C ARG A 425 1.53 15.27 26.28
N ASP A 426 1.14 15.84 27.42
CA ASP A 426 2.09 16.42 28.38
C ASP A 426 2.91 15.35 29.13
N SER A 427 2.37 14.13 29.23
CA SER A 427 3.04 13.00 29.90
C SER A 427 4.20 12.37 29.12
N GLY A 428 4.36 12.70 27.83
CA GLY A 428 5.50 12.23 27.01
C GLY A 428 5.52 10.73 26.73
N GLY A 429 4.35 10.13 26.45
CA GLY A 429 4.20 8.69 26.20
C GLY A 429 5.00 8.13 25.00
N VAL A 430 5.16 6.80 24.96
CA VAL A 430 5.89 6.04 23.92
C VAL A 430 5.03 5.77 22.66
N ASP A 431 3.73 6.05 22.72
CA ASP A 431 2.83 5.88 21.57
C ASP A 431 3.29 6.79 20.41
N PRO A 432 3.48 6.26 19.18
CA PRO A 432 3.87 7.05 18.02
C PRO A 432 2.99 8.26 17.75
N ARG A 433 1.72 8.25 18.17
CA ARG A 433 0.75 9.37 18.07
C ARG A 433 0.99 10.49 19.07
N VAL A 434 1.72 10.22 20.15
CA VAL A 434 2.11 11.23 21.14
C VAL A 434 3.47 11.81 20.77
N ARG A 435 4.42 10.95 20.45
CA ARG A 435 5.78 11.34 20.06
C ARG A 435 6.21 10.57 18.82
N LEU A 436 6.59 11.31 17.79
CA LEU A 436 7.14 10.72 16.58
C LEU A 436 8.41 9.90 16.91
N PRO A 437 8.50 8.63 16.47
CA PRO A 437 9.70 7.82 16.69
C PRO A 437 10.96 8.40 16.02
N VAL A 438 10.78 9.14 14.93
CA VAL A 438 11.85 9.81 14.18
C VAL A 438 11.31 11.16 13.70
N GLU A 439 12.17 12.18 13.74
CA GLU A 439 11.85 13.52 13.25
C GLU A 439 11.60 13.54 11.75
N ILE A 440 10.72 14.44 11.30
CA ILE A 440 10.48 14.67 9.87
C ILE A 440 11.71 15.35 9.27
N ASP A 441 12.06 14.96 8.04
CA ASP A 441 13.15 15.52 7.25
C ASP A 441 12.55 16.43 6.17
N PRO A 442 12.56 17.76 6.35
CA PRO A 442 11.96 18.69 5.39
C PRO A 442 12.60 18.63 4.00
N GLU A 443 13.91 18.36 3.95
CA GLU A 443 14.69 18.29 2.70
C GLU A 443 14.39 17.02 1.89
N ALA A 444 13.76 16.02 2.49
CA ALA A 444 13.31 14.82 1.78
C ALA A 444 12.35 15.15 0.62
N TRP A 445 11.56 16.22 0.76
CA TRP A 445 10.62 16.64 -0.27
C TRP A 445 11.32 17.09 -1.56
N GLU A 446 12.37 17.89 -1.46
CA GLU A 446 13.15 18.35 -2.62
C GLU A 446 13.91 17.20 -3.28
N ARG A 447 14.51 16.32 -2.47
CA ARG A 447 15.20 15.11 -2.97
C ARG A 447 14.27 14.20 -3.75
N ARG A 448 13.01 14.04 -3.30
CA ARG A 448 11.95 13.30 -4.02
C ARG A 448 11.69 13.90 -5.40
N VAL A 449 11.54 15.22 -5.52
CA VAL A 449 11.30 15.88 -6.83
C VAL A 449 12.47 15.64 -7.78
N ALA A 450 13.71 15.73 -7.28
CA ALA A 450 14.91 15.43 -8.06
C ALA A 450 14.99 13.93 -8.45
N ALA A 451 14.63 13.03 -7.54
CA ALA A 451 14.56 11.58 -7.82
C ALA A 451 13.53 11.27 -8.91
N ARG A 452 12.34 11.89 -8.89
CA ARG A 452 11.30 11.68 -9.89
C ARG A 452 11.76 12.06 -11.30
N ARG A 453 12.51 13.17 -11.45
CA ARG A 453 13.11 13.55 -12.75
C ARG A 453 14.09 12.50 -13.26
N ARG A 454 14.93 11.96 -12.36
CA ARG A 454 15.88 10.89 -12.66
C ARG A 454 15.18 9.59 -13.06
N GLU A 455 14.08 9.24 -12.38
CA GLU A 455 13.24 8.10 -12.74
C GLU A 455 12.70 8.22 -14.15
N ILE A 456 12.05 9.34 -14.49
CA ILE A 456 11.47 9.55 -15.82
C ILE A 456 12.55 9.44 -16.91
N ALA A 457 13.71 10.08 -16.71
CA ALA A 457 14.83 10.00 -17.64
C ALA A 457 15.35 8.56 -17.79
N ALA A 458 15.57 7.84 -16.68
CA ALA A 458 15.98 6.45 -16.68
C ALA A 458 14.92 5.53 -17.32
N GLY A 459 13.64 5.80 -17.09
CA GLY A 459 12.50 5.09 -17.67
C GLY A 459 12.50 5.19 -19.19
N TRP A 460 12.61 6.40 -19.73
CA TRP A 460 12.71 6.63 -21.18
C TRP A 460 13.98 6.03 -21.78
N ALA A 461 15.13 6.16 -21.12
CA ALA A 461 16.36 5.53 -21.57
C ALA A 461 16.22 4.01 -21.64
N MET A 462 15.71 3.38 -20.57
CA MET A 462 15.43 1.93 -20.59
C MET A 462 14.42 1.58 -21.69
N PHE A 463 13.35 2.37 -21.87
CA PHE A 463 12.35 2.11 -22.90
C PHE A 463 12.94 2.13 -24.31
N LEU A 464 13.66 3.20 -24.66
CA LEU A 464 14.21 3.41 -25.99
C LEU A 464 15.25 2.34 -26.36
N TRP A 465 16.11 1.94 -25.41
CA TRP A 465 17.19 0.97 -25.67
C TRP A 465 16.83 -0.51 -25.43
N SER A 466 15.76 -0.81 -24.69
CA SER A 466 15.39 -2.21 -24.34
C SER A 466 14.07 -2.70 -24.94
N THR A 467 13.41 -1.92 -25.79
CA THR A 467 12.12 -2.32 -26.39
C THR A 467 12.17 -2.24 -27.91
N ARG A 468 11.33 -3.06 -28.56
CA ARG A 468 11.16 -3.02 -30.02
C ARG A 468 10.59 -1.67 -30.48
N GLN A 469 9.60 -1.14 -29.75
CA GLN A 469 9.04 0.18 -30.04
C GLN A 469 10.12 1.27 -29.92
N GLY A 470 10.93 1.21 -28.86
CA GLY A 470 12.05 2.11 -28.65
C GLY A 470 13.08 2.07 -29.79
N ALA A 471 13.48 0.87 -30.19
CA ALA A 471 14.40 0.67 -31.31
C ALA A 471 13.85 1.23 -32.64
N LEU A 472 12.54 1.08 -32.89
CA LEU A 472 11.88 1.67 -34.06
C LEU A 472 11.92 3.20 -34.03
N ILE A 473 11.66 3.81 -32.87
CA ILE A 473 11.74 5.28 -32.69
C ILE A 473 13.17 5.76 -32.98
N LEU A 474 14.18 5.13 -32.37
CA LEU A 474 15.58 5.48 -32.59
C LEU A 474 16.00 5.29 -34.06
N GLY A 475 15.58 4.19 -34.69
CA GLY A 475 15.84 3.93 -36.11
C GLY A 475 15.20 4.96 -37.03
N THR A 476 13.95 5.37 -36.73
CA THR A 476 13.23 6.40 -37.50
C THR A 476 13.90 7.76 -37.37
N LEU A 477 14.30 8.14 -36.16
CA LEU A 477 15.02 9.40 -35.92
C LEU A 477 16.35 9.43 -36.68
N LEU A 478 17.11 8.34 -36.61
CA LEU A 478 18.39 8.23 -37.30
C LEU A 478 18.24 8.32 -38.83
N ALA A 479 17.21 7.66 -39.38
CA ALA A 479 16.88 7.74 -40.80
C ALA A 479 16.45 9.16 -41.21
N ALA A 480 15.63 9.84 -40.41
CA ALA A 480 15.19 11.21 -40.66
C ALA A 480 16.36 12.21 -40.60
N THR A 481 17.25 12.09 -39.61
CA THR A 481 18.44 12.94 -39.48
C THR A 481 19.42 12.71 -40.62
N ALA A 482 19.70 11.45 -40.97
CA ALA A 482 20.58 11.12 -42.10
C ALA A 482 19.99 11.61 -43.43
N GLY A 483 18.69 11.41 -43.65
CA GLY A 483 17.98 11.88 -44.84
C GLY A 483 17.95 13.40 -44.94
N GLY A 484 17.66 14.10 -43.84
CA GLY A 484 17.70 15.56 -43.78
C GLY A 484 19.09 16.13 -44.03
N TYR A 485 20.13 15.52 -43.45
CA TYR A 485 21.53 15.89 -43.70
C TYR A 485 21.92 15.69 -45.17
N TRP A 486 21.51 14.57 -45.77
CA TRP A 486 21.78 14.28 -47.18
C TRP A 486 21.08 15.26 -48.11
N LEU A 487 19.81 15.62 -47.84
CA LEU A 487 19.08 16.65 -48.58
C LEU A 487 19.75 18.02 -48.44
N TYR A 488 20.16 18.39 -47.23
CA TYR A 488 20.86 19.64 -46.96
C TYR A 488 22.17 19.75 -47.75
N GLN A 489 22.99 18.69 -47.76
CA GLN A 489 24.21 18.65 -48.57
C GLN A 489 23.92 18.81 -50.05
N ARG A 490 22.88 18.14 -50.58
CA ARG A 490 22.48 18.26 -51.99
C ARG A 490 21.93 19.63 -52.37
N SER A 491 21.32 20.35 -51.43
CA SER A 491 20.84 21.72 -51.68
C SER A 491 21.93 22.79 -51.53
N SER A 492 23.07 22.43 -50.94
CA SER A 492 24.21 23.34 -50.70
C SER A 492 25.35 23.16 -51.70
N ALA A 493 25.24 22.18 -52.59
CA ALA A 493 26.09 21.95 -53.76
C ALA A 493 25.33 22.38 -55.02
#